data_AF-A0A7R9Z823-F1
#
_entry.id   AF-A0A7R9Z823-F1
#
_cell.length_a   1.000
_cell.length_b   1.000
_cell.length_c   1.000
_cell.angle_alpha   90.00
_cell.angle_beta   90.00
_cell.angle_gamma   90.00
#
_symmetry.space_group_name_H-M   'P 1'
#
loop_
_entity.id
_entity.type
_entity.pdbx_description
1 polymer ?
#
loop_
_entity_poly.entity_id
_entity_poly.type
_entity_poly.pdbx_seq_one_letter_code
_entity_poly.pdbx_strand_id
1 'polypeptide(L)'
;MASAAIMMRTVARTSLGRALRSQVASTSVGSFRFASTHFTPAHEYVKVEDGVGTCGITDFAQAALGDIVFVDLPEVGDEFEKGDSFGSVESVKAASDVYAPVSGEIVEVNETLTDEPGLVNTAAEGDAWFIKIKVTDESELDDLMTSDMYKEHCEKESH
;
A
#
# COMPACT_ATOMS: atom_id res chain seq x y z
N MET A 1 76.51 30.38 -20.83
CA MET A 1 75.94 29.79 -19.61
C MET A 1 75.40 30.91 -18.73
N ALA A 2 74.21 30.69 -18.17
CA ALA A 2 73.46 31.52 -17.21
C ALA A 2 72.57 32.66 -17.77
N SER A 3 71.30 32.28 -17.96
CA SER A 3 70.11 33.12 -18.04
C SER A 3 69.89 33.97 -16.78
N ALA A 4 69.31 35.17 -16.94
CA ALA A 4 68.56 35.84 -15.90
C ALA A 4 67.32 36.50 -16.52
N ALA A 5 66.15 35.94 -16.23
CA ALA A 5 64.85 36.51 -16.58
C ALA A 5 64.24 37.10 -15.31
N ILE A 6 63.95 38.41 -15.32
CA ILE A 6 63.09 39.06 -14.32
C ILE A 6 62.00 39.77 -15.11
N MET A 7 60.82 39.16 -15.12
CA MET A 7 59.63 39.68 -15.78
C MET A 7 58.79 40.47 -14.78
N MET A 8 58.27 41.58 -15.29
CA MET A 8 57.58 42.68 -14.61
C MET A 8 56.40 42.26 -13.73
N ARG A 9 56.22 42.98 -12.62
CA ARG A 9 54.96 43.00 -11.85
C ARG A 9 54.06 44.10 -12.39
N THR A 10 52.86 43.72 -12.83
CA THR A 10 51.80 44.65 -13.27
C THR A 10 50.64 44.64 -12.26
N VAL A 11 50.05 45.81 -12.08
CA VAL A 11 49.01 46.20 -11.10
C VAL A 11 47.59 46.01 -11.67
N ALA A 12 46.61 45.63 -10.83
CA ALA A 12 45.18 46.04 -10.90
C ALA A 12 44.42 45.35 -9.73
N ARG A 13 43.86 46.04 -8.72
CA ARG A 13 42.62 46.85 -8.62
C ARG A 13 41.30 46.09 -8.84
N THR A 14 40.37 46.33 -7.90
CA THR A 14 38.89 46.14 -7.96
C THR A 14 38.41 44.69 -7.84
N SER A 15 37.32 44.32 -7.15
CA SER A 15 36.12 45.04 -6.69
C SER A 15 35.45 44.33 -5.51
N LEU A 16 34.69 45.10 -4.71
CA LEU A 16 33.67 44.59 -3.78
C LEU A 16 32.54 43.90 -4.57
N GLY A 17 31.98 42.83 -4.00
CA GLY A 17 30.74 42.23 -4.47
C GLY A 17 30.18 41.21 -3.48
N ARG A 18 29.52 41.70 -2.43
CA ARG A 18 28.77 40.89 -1.46
C ARG A 18 27.52 40.32 -2.15
N ALA A 19 27.55 39.07 -2.57
CA ALA A 19 26.36 38.35 -3.01
C ALA A 19 25.70 37.69 -1.79
N LEU A 20 24.70 38.36 -1.21
CA LEU A 20 23.73 37.69 -0.34
C LEU A 20 22.85 36.80 -1.23
N ARG A 21 23.09 35.49 -1.20
CA ARG A 21 22.10 34.52 -1.67
C ARG A 21 20.91 34.58 -0.71
N SER A 22 19.78 35.09 -1.21
CA SER A 22 18.48 34.89 -0.57
C SER A 22 18.15 33.40 -0.67
N GLN A 23 18.16 32.72 0.47
CA GLN A 23 17.78 31.33 0.60
C GLN A 23 16.28 31.33 0.88
N VAL A 24 15.47 31.19 -0.17
CA VAL A 24 14.04 30.91 0.00
C VAL A 24 13.96 29.48 0.51
N ALA A 25 13.65 29.32 1.79
CA ALA A 25 13.36 28.03 2.37
C ALA A 25 12.14 27.45 1.65
N SER A 26 12.36 26.40 0.86
CA SER A 26 11.30 25.56 0.31
C SER A 26 10.64 24.86 1.49
N THR A 27 9.52 25.39 1.96
CA THR A 27 8.66 24.68 2.91
C THR A 27 8.00 23.55 2.13
N SER A 28 8.58 22.35 2.20
CA SER A 28 7.85 21.14 1.85
C SER A 28 6.67 21.05 2.81
N VAL A 29 5.47 21.33 2.30
CA VAL A 29 4.25 20.92 2.98
C VAL A 29 4.37 19.40 3.09
N GLY A 30 4.52 18.89 4.31
CA GLY A 30 4.54 17.44 4.55
C GLY A 30 3.31 16.85 3.88
N SER A 31 3.53 15.88 2.99
CA SER A 31 2.48 15.16 2.30
C SER A 31 1.64 14.44 3.36
N PHE A 32 0.50 15.01 3.74
CA PHE A 32 -0.54 14.26 4.45
C PHE A 32 -1.07 13.24 3.45
N ARG A 33 -0.63 11.99 3.57
CA ARG A 33 -1.20 10.89 2.78
C ARG A 33 -2.48 10.46 3.46
N PHE A 34 -3.59 10.63 2.74
CA PHE A 34 -4.89 10.16 3.18
C PHE A 34 -4.95 8.66 2.93
N ALA A 35 -5.41 7.90 3.92
CA ALA A 35 -5.70 6.49 3.72
C ALA A 35 -6.87 6.34 2.74
N SER A 36 -6.74 5.46 1.75
CA SER A 36 -7.77 5.17 0.75
C SER A 36 -8.15 3.69 0.78
N THR A 37 -9.45 3.40 0.80
CA THR A 37 -9.96 2.02 0.77
C THR A 37 -10.65 1.74 -0.55
N HIS A 38 -10.26 0.64 -1.19
CA HIS A 38 -10.83 0.15 -2.44
C HIS A 38 -11.25 -1.31 -2.28
N PHE A 39 -12.10 -1.77 -3.20
CA PHE A 39 -12.74 -3.09 -3.13
C PHE A 39 -12.67 -3.82 -4.47
N THR A 40 -12.66 -5.15 -4.43
CA THR A 40 -12.69 -6.00 -5.62
C THR A 40 -14.11 -6.55 -5.87
N PRO A 41 -14.45 -6.93 -7.11
CA PRO A 41 -15.70 -7.64 -7.39
C PRO A 41 -15.81 -8.99 -6.68
N ALA A 42 -14.69 -9.56 -6.25
CA ALA A 42 -14.61 -10.80 -5.48
C ALA A 42 -14.76 -10.58 -3.95
N HIS A 43 -15.17 -9.38 -3.53
CA HIS A 43 -15.44 -9.03 -2.13
C HIS A 43 -14.21 -9.02 -1.22
N GLU A 44 -13.03 -8.69 -1.78
CA GLU A 44 -11.85 -8.28 -1.02
C GLU A 44 -11.77 -6.75 -0.89
N TYR A 45 -10.96 -6.29 0.07
CA TYR A 45 -10.60 -4.88 0.20
C TYR A 45 -9.08 -4.68 0.24
N VAL A 46 -8.65 -3.47 -0.11
CA VAL A 46 -7.31 -2.95 0.17
C VAL A 46 -7.42 -1.53 0.73
N LYS A 47 -6.87 -1.30 1.91
CA LYS A 47 -6.72 0.02 2.52
C LYS A 47 -5.26 0.47 2.42
N VAL A 48 -4.98 1.46 1.57
CA VAL A 48 -3.63 1.94 1.30
C VAL A 48 -3.30 3.15 2.18
N GLU A 49 -2.18 3.05 2.89
CA GLU A 49 -1.57 4.14 3.66
C GLU A 49 -0.06 4.11 3.41
N ASP A 50 0.51 5.24 2.97
CA ASP A 50 1.95 5.36 2.70
C ASP A 50 2.55 4.31 1.75
N GLY A 51 1.77 3.83 0.78
CA GLY A 51 2.20 2.82 -0.20
C GLY A 51 2.13 1.38 0.31
N VAL A 52 1.57 1.17 1.51
CA VAL A 52 1.29 -0.16 2.08
C VAL A 52 -0.22 -0.37 2.10
N GLY A 53 -0.68 -1.42 1.43
CA GLY A 53 -2.07 -1.87 1.44
C GLY A 53 -2.30 -2.86 2.56
N THR A 54 -3.30 -2.62 3.42
CA THR A 54 -3.85 -3.63 4.32
C THR A 54 -5.01 -4.33 3.63
N CYS A 55 -4.95 -5.65 3.46
CA CYS A 55 -5.92 -6.41 2.68
C CYS A 55 -6.64 -7.45 3.53
N GLY A 56 -7.85 -7.81 3.10
CA GLY A 56 -8.67 -8.89 3.68
C GLY A 56 -9.97 -9.06 2.90
N ILE A 57 -10.88 -9.85 3.44
CA ILE A 57 -12.24 -10.00 2.89
C ILE A 57 -13.21 -9.00 3.53
N THR A 58 -14.27 -8.67 2.82
CA THR A 58 -15.29 -7.71 3.29
C THR A 58 -16.31 -8.35 4.24
N ASP A 59 -17.12 -7.51 4.90
CA ASP A 59 -18.24 -7.98 5.75
C ASP A 59 -19.27 -8.81 4.95
N PHE A 60 -19.50 -8.45 3.68
CA PHE A 60 -20.37 -9.20 2.79
C PHE A 60 -19.84 -10.63 2.56
N ALA A 61 -18.53 -10.76 2.29
CA ALA A 61 -17.90 -12.05 2.04
C ALA A 61 -17.97 -12.97 3.26
N GLN A 62 -17.61 -12.48 4.45
CA GLN A 62 -17.66 -13.30 5.66
C GLN A 62 -19.10 -13.76 5.96
N ALA A 63 -20.09 -12.90 5.75
CA ALA A 63 -21.49 -13.24 5.98
C ALA A 63 -21.97 -14.35 5.03
N ALA A 64 -21.53 -14.33 3.77
CA ALA A 64 -21.82 -15.36 2.78
C ALA A 64 -21.18 -16.71 3.13
N LEU A 65 -19.95 -16.69 3.65
CA LEU A 65 -19.23 -17.90 4.08
C LEU A 65 -19.80 -18.50 5.38
N GLY A 66 -20.31 -17.66 6.28
CA GLY A 66 -20.74 -18.06 7.63
C GLY A 66 -19.56 -18.26 8.57
N ASP A 67 -19.72 -19.10 9.60
CA ASP A 67 -18.73 -19.27 10.66
C ASP A 67 -17.37 -19.74 10.13
N ILE A 68 -16.37 -18.86 10.15
CA ILE A 68 -15.02 -19.13 9.66
C ILE A 68 -14.29 -20.01 10.67
N VAL A 69 -13.66 -21.07 10.17
CA VAL A 69 -12.96 -22.07 10.98
C VAL A 69 -11.48 -22.19 10.62
N PHE A 70 -11.06 -21.62 9.48
CA PHE A 70 -9.68 -21.65 9.04
C PHE A 70 -9.37 -20.48 8.09
N VAL A 71 -8.16 -19.95 8.18
CA VAL A 71 -7.61 -18.93 7.28
C VAL A 71 -6.19 -19.36 6.92
N ASP A 72 -5.92 -19.53 5.62
CA ASP A 72 -4.60 -19.78 5.07
C ASP A 72 -3.97 -18.45 4.64
N LEU A 73 -2.76 -18.18 5.10
CA LEU A 73 -2.03 -16.95 4.86
C LEU A 73 -0.66 -17.24 4.23
N PRO A 74 -0.15 -16.35 3.37
CA PRO A 74 1.16 -16.50 2.74
C PRO A 74 2.29 -16.21 3.74
N GLU A 75 3.54 -16.27 3.30
CA GLU A 75 4.69 -15.87 4.10
C GLU A 75 5.09 -14.40 3.83
N VAL A 76 5.69 -13.75 4.84
CA VAL A 76 6.29 -12.43 4.64
C VAL A 76 7.46 -12.54 3.67
N GLY A 77 7.48 -11.66 2.66
CA GLY A 77 8.44 -11.66 1.57
C GLY A 77 7.95 -12.34 0.29
N ASP A 78 6.78 -12.99 0.31
CA ASP A 78 6.15 -13.51 -0.91
C ASP A 78 5.72 -12.35 -1.82
N GLU A 79 5.81 -12.57 -3.14
CA GLU A 79 5.41 -11.61 -4.17
C GLU A 79 4.19 -12.15 -4.93
N PHE A 80 3.20 -11.29 -5.17
CA PHE A 80 1.98 -11.62 -5.91
C PHE A 80 1.68 -10.55 -6.95
N GLU A 81 1.16 -10.96 -8.11
CA GLU A 81 0.55 -10.05 -9.08
C GLU A 81 -0.93 -9.84 -8.75
N LYS A 82 -1.50 -8.71 -9.18
CA LYS A 82 -2.93 -8.44 -9.05
C LYS A 82 -3.77 -9.58 -9.61
N GLY A 83 -4.66 -10.11 -8.79
CA GLY A 83 -5.54 -11.24 -9.12
C GLY A 83 -4.96 -12.62 -8.84
N ASP A 84 -3.69 -12.73 -8.41
CA ASP A 84 -3.16 -14.00 -7.90
C ASP A 84 -3.82 -14.37 -6.57
N SER A 85 -4.01 -15.66 -6.33
CA SER A 85 -4.45 -16.15 -5.01
C SER A 85 -3.26 -16.10 -4.05
N PHE A 86 -3.43 -15.41 -2.91
CA PHE A 86 -2.41 -15.36 -1.86
C PHE A 86 -2.76 -16.25 -0.65
N GLY A 87 -4.00 -16.72 -0.56
CA GLY A 87 -4.48 -17.48 0.59
C GLY A 87 -5.91 -17.99 0.38
N SER A 88 -6.49 -18.54 1.44
CA SER A 88 -7.86 -19.05 1.41
C SER A 88 -8.56 -18.87 2.76
N VAL A 89 -9.88 -18.86 2.74
CA VAL A 89 -10.73 -18.79 3.93
C VAL A 89 -11.74 -19.93 3.89
N GLU A 90 -11.87 -20.67 4.98
CA GLU A 90 -12.79 -21.81 5.07
C GLU A 90 -13.77 -21.66 6.23
N SER A 91 -15.01 -22.05 5.94
CA SER A 91 -16.09 -22.21 6.90
C SER A 91 -16.57 -23.66 6.89
N VAL A 92 -17.52 -23.98 7.77
CA VAL A 92 -18.20 -25.29 7.74
C VAL A 92 -19.10 -25.49 6.50
N LYS A 93 -19.30 -24.43 5.69
CA LYS A 93 -20.19 -24.43 4.53
C LYS A 93 -19.44 -24.39 3.20
N ALA A 94 -18.32 -23.67 3.15
CA ALA A 94 -17.60 -23.38 1.92
C ALA A 94 -16.12 -23.10 2.20
N ALA A 95 -15.32 -23.18 1.15
CA ALA A 95 -13.97 -22.67 1.10
C ALA A 95 -13.88 -21.69 -0.08
N SER A 96 -13.16 -20.58 0.11
CA SER A 96 -12.91 -19.60 -0.95
C SER A 96 -11.44 -19.22 -0.95
N ASP A 97 -10.85 -19.16 -2.13
CA ASP A 97 -9.58 -18.49 -2.33
C ASP A 97 -9.74 -16.98 -2.07
N VAL A 98 -8.63 -16.31 -1.73
CA VAL A 98 -8.55 -14.86 -1.55
C VAL A 98 -7.48 -14.31 -2.48
N TYR A 99 -7.86 -13.34 -3.31
CA TYR A 99 -7.03 -12.81 -4.38
C TYR A 99 -6.40 -11.46 -4.02
N ALA A 100 -5.19 -11.22 -4.52
CA ALA A 100 -4.45 -10.00 -4.30
C ALA A 100 -5.13 -8.83 -5.05
N PRO A 101 -5.61 -7.77 -4.36
CA PRO A 101 -6.26 -6.64 -5.03
C PRO A 101 -5.29 -5.81 -5.88
N VAL A 102 -4.00 -5.87 -5.55
CA VAL A 102 -2.90 -5.15 -6.19
C VAL A 102 -1.63 -6.01 -6.16
N SER A 103 -0.73 -5.74 -7.09
CA SER A 103 0.59 -6.35 -7.18
C SER A 103 1.52 -5.83 -6.07
N GLY A 104 2.34 -6.72 -5.50
CA GLY A 104 3.31 -6.31 -4.49
C GLY A 104 3.95 -7.44 -3.69
N GLU A 105 4.72 -7.03 -2.68
CA GLU A 105 5.43 -7.91 -1.74
C GLU A 105 4.74 -7.90 -0.37
N ILE A 106 4.51 -9.07 0.23
CA ILE A 106 3.92 -9.19 1.56
C ILE A 106 4.93 -8.72 2.60
N VAL A 107 4.55 -7.72 3.41
CA VAL A 107 5.40 -7.16 4.47
C VAL A 107 4.95 -7.54 5.87
N GLU A 108 3.70 -8.00 6.03
CA GLU A 108 3.15 -8.43 7.31
C GLU A 108 1.97 -9.38 7.08
N VAL A 109 1.78 -10.33 7.98
CA VAL A 109 0.61 -11.23 8.01
C VAL A 109 -0.02 -11.21 9.39
N ASN A 110 -1.33 -11.38 9.48
CA ASN A 110 -2.03 -11.39 10.76
C ASN A 110 -2.03 -12.79 11.37
N GLU A 111 -0.96 -13.12 12.09
CA GLU A 111 -0.80 -14.42 12.77
C GLU A 111 -1.94 -14.74 13.75
N THR A 112 -2.68 -13.73 14.23
CA THR A 112 -3.86 -13.92 15.09
C THR A 112 -4.92 -14.81 14.42
N LEU A 113 -5.06 -14.76 13.09
CA LEU A 113 -6.09 -15.52 12.37
C LEU A 113 -5.81 -17.04 12.34
N THR A 114 -4.57 -17.47 12.60
CA THR A 114 -4.23 -18.89 12.75
C THR A 114 -4.86 -19.48 14.01
N ASP A 115 -4.86 -18.73 15.11
CA ASP A 115 -5.41 -19.17 16.41
C ASP A 115 -6.89 -18.78 16.58
N GLU A 116 -7.30 -17.64 16.01
CA GLU A 116 -8.64 -17.06 16.16
C GLU A 116 -9.31 -16.74 14.81
N PRO A 117 -9.54 -17.74 13.93
CA PRO A 117 -10.12 -17.51 12.59
C PRO A 117 -11.53 -16.90 12.62
N GLY A 118 -12.29 -17.14 13.70
CA GLY A 118 -13.61 -16.54 13.90
C GLY A 118 -13.61 -15.02 14.08
N LEU A 119 -12.45 -14.39 14.30
CA LEU A 119 -12.33 -12.93 14.34
C LEU A 119 -12.82 -12.30 13.02
N VAL A 120 -12.61 -12.98 11.89
CA VAL A 120 -13.08 -12.58 10.55
C VAL A 120 -14.59 -12.32 10.54
N ASN A 121 -15.38 -13.12 11.26
CA ASN A 121 -16.83 -12.93 11.31
C ASN A 121 -17.29 -11.66 12.04
N THR A 122 -16.42 -11.03 12.84
CA THR A 122 -16.78 -9.88 13.68
C THR A 122 -16.00 -8.61 13.34
N ALA A 123 -14.87 -8.74 12.65
CA ALA A 123 -13.94 -7.64 12.40
C ALA A 123 -13.24 -7.74 11.02
N ALA A 124 -13.91 -8.30 10.00
CA ALA A 124 -13.36 -8.51 8.63
C ALA A 124 -12.60 -7.29 8.06
N GLU A 125 -13.23 -6.11 8.12
CA GLU A 125 -12.66 -4.84 7.63
C GLU A 125 -11.97 -4.01 8.74
N GLY A 126 -11.68 -4.65 9.88
CA GLY A 126 -11.04 -4.06 11.05
C GLY A 126 -9.83 -4.88 11.50
N ASP A 127 -9.92 -5.46 12.70
CA ASP A 127 -8.78 -6.18 13.32
C ASP A 127 -8.49 -7.55 12.66
N ALA A 128 -9.37 -8.05 11.79
CA ALA A 128 -9.22 -9.32 11.07
C ALA A 128 -8.64 -9.15 9.66
N TRP A 129 -7.79 -8.16 9.43
CA TRP A 129 -7.01 -8.04 8.18
C TRP A 129 -6.12 -9.27 7.99
N PHE A 130 -5.82 -9.64 6.73
CA PHE A 130 -5.13 -10.89 6.40
C PHE A 130 -3.63 -10.63 6.19
N ILE A 131 -3.32 -9.68 5.31
CA ILE A 131 -1.96 -9.34 4.90
C ILE A 131 -1.77 -7.82 4.84
N LYS A 132 -0.52 -7.38 4.93
CA LYS A 132 -0.09 -6.08 4.43
C LYS A 132 0.84 -6.28 3.25
N ILE A 133 0.56 -5.57 2.17
CA ILE A 133 1.30 -5.65 0.92
C ILE A 133 1.93 -4.29 0.62
N LYS A 134 3.23 -4.30 0.27
CA LYS A 134 3.90 -3.12 -0.27
C LYS A 134 3.56 -3.04 -1.76
N VAL A 135 2.76 -2.05 -2.12
CA VAL A 135 2.22 -1.89 -3.48
C VAL A 135 3.35 -1.57 -4.45
N THR A 136 3.45 -2.32 -5.56
CA THR A 136 4.47 -2.09 -6.59
C THR A 136 3.95 -1.23 -7.75
N ASP A 137 2.64 -1.22 -8.00
CA ASP A 137 1.98 -0.36 -8.98
C ASP A 137 0.72 0.30 -8.39
N GLU A 138 0.82 1.57 -7.98
CA GLU A 138 -0.32 2.31 -7.43
C GLU A 138 -1.42 2.60 -8.47
N SER A 139 -1.14 2.51 -9.78
CA SER A 139 -2.14 2.76 -10.81
C SER A 139 -3.21 1.66 -10.87
N GLU A 140 -2.91 0.47 -10.34
CA GLU A 140 -3.86 -0.63 -10.27
C GLU A 140 -5.06 -0.34 -9.36
N LEU A 141 -4.94 0.64 -8.45
CA LEU A 141 -6.03 1.10 -7.57
C LEU A 141 -7.15 1.79 -8.35
N ASP A 142 -6.84 2.40 -9.50
CA ASP A 142 -7.82 3.12 -10.32
C ASP A 142 -8.85 2.17 -10.96
N ASP A 143 -8.52 0.89 -11.07
CA ASP A 143 -9.42 -0.15 -11.58
C ASP A 143 -10.32 -0.75 -10.49
N LEU A 144 -10.05 -0.46 -9.22
CA LEU A 144 -10.78 -1.02 -8.09
C LEU A 144 -12.03 -0.18 -7.79
N MET A 145 -12.98 -0.79 -7.08
CA MET A 145 -14.21 -0.11 -6.70
C MET A 145 -13.98 0.82 -5.52
N THR A 146 -14.57 2.01 -5.58
CA THR A 146 -14.75 2.87 -4.41
C THR A 146 -15.81 2.26 -3.48
N SER A 147 -15.89 2.76 -2.24
CA SER A 147 -16.92 2.32 -1.28
C SER A 147 -18.35 2.46 -1.82
N ASP A 148 -18.66 3.55 -2.55
CA ASP A 148 -19.98 3.75 -3.13
C ASP A 148 -20.27 2.73 -4.25
N MET A 149 -19.29 2.46 -5.12
CA MET A 149 -19.42 1.44 -6.17
C MET A 149 -19.60 0.04 -5.59
N TYR A 150 -18.83 -0.29 -4.55
CA TYR A 150 -18.92 -1.60 -3.89
C TYR A 150 -20.27 -1.80 -3.19
N LYS A 151 -20.80 -0.74 -2.57
CA LYS A 151 -22.13 -0.78 -1.97
C LYS A 151 -23.21 -1.09 -3.02
N GLU A 152 -23.18 -0.41 -4.17
CA GLU A 152 -24.11 -0.70 -5.27
C GLU A 152 -23.93 -2.13 -5.82
N HIS A 153 -22.69 -2.63 -5.85
CA HIS A 153 -22.38 -4.01 -6.25
C HIS A 153 -23.06 -5.03 -5.31
N CYS A 154 -22.89 -4.87 -4.00
CA CYS A 154 -23.51 -5.74 -2.99
C CYS A 154 -25.04 -5.68 -3.04
N GLU A 155 -25.63 -4.50 -3.24
CA GLU A 155 -27.09 -4.34 -3.37
C GLU A 155 -27.63 -5.15 -4.58
N LYS A 156 -26.92 -5.14 -5.72
CA LYS A 156 -27.31 -5.88 -6.93
C LYS A 156 -27.23 -7.39 -6.76
N GLU A 157 -26.24 -7.91 -6.02
CA GLU A 157 -26.12 -9.36 -5.79
C GLU A 157 -27.12 -9.88 -4.76
N SER A 158 -27.60 -9.02 -3.86
CA SER A 158 -28.58 -9.39 -2.83
C SER A 158 -30.03 -9.54 -3.33
N HIS A 159 -30.29 -9.28 -4.62
CA HIS A 159 -31.62 -9.25 -5.25
C HIS A 159 -31.75 -10.30 -6.36
#